data_AF-A0A098EUG6-F1
#
_entry.id   AF-A0A098EUG6-F1
#
_cell.length_a   1.000
_cell.length_b   1.000
_cell.length_c   1.000
_cell.angle_alpha   90.00
_cell.angle_beta   90.00
_cell.angle_gamma   90.00
#
_symmetry.space_group_name_H-M   'P 1'
#
loop_
_entity.id
_entity.type
_entity.pdbx_description
1 polymer ?
#
loop_
_entity_poly.entity_id
_entity_poly.type
_entity_poly.pdbx_seq_one_letter_code
_entity_poly.pdbx_strand_id
1 'polypeptide(L)'
;MAKRSEIVGLKELEKTIKRLGKLPQKCVTKAARKGANIGLKAARQNAPVDEGNLKKALVLKGEKSKIKGKKVYQITFDPKMNYVLVKESKAGKRSYYPASQEYGFQTVNGGYIPGYRYLRHAAEDNKTAIEKETVKVLTDEIDKIK
;
A
#
# COMPACT_ATOMS: atom_id res chain seq x y z
N MET A 1 26.33 11.71 -0.54
CA MET A 1 25.49 12.92 -0.49
C MET A 1 24.07 12.55 -0.90
N ALA A 2 23.10 12.57 0.02
CA ALA A 2 21.71 12.32 -0.32
C ALA A 2 21.17 13.51 -1.12
N LYS A 3 20.80 13.30 -2.40
CA LYS A 3 20.06 14.30 -3.18
C LYS A 3 18.78 14.63 -2.40
N ARG A 4 18.59 15.89 -2.03
CA ARG A 4 17.28 16.38 -1.54
C ARG A 4 16.26 16.13 -2.66
N SER A 5 15.50 15.04 -2.54
CA SER A 5 14.34 14.79 -3.38
C SER A 5 13.19 15.69 -2.90
N GLU A 6 13.27 16.98 -3.23
CA GLU A 6 12.15 17.89 -3.02
C GLU A 6 11.02 17.50 -3.98
N ILE A 7 9.85 17.20 -3.43
CA ILE A 7 8.66 16.94 -4.24
C ILE A 7 8.19 18.28 -4.79
N VAL A 8 8.33 18.45 -6.11
CA VAL A 8 7.83 19.62 -6.84
C VAL A 8 6.32 19.78 -6.58
N GLY A 9 5.90 20.98 -6.18
CA GLY A 9 4.48 21.31 -5.92
C GLY A 9 4.05 21.21 -4.44
N LEU A 10 4.89 20.69 -3.54
CA LEU A 10 4.51 20.49 -2.13
C LEU A 10 4.32 21.82 -1.38
N LYS A 11 5.18 22.82 -1.66
CA LYS A 11 5.09 24.16 -1.03
C LYS A 11 3.84 24.91 -1.50
N GLU A 12 3.50 24.80 -2.79
CA GLU A 12 2.31 25.40 -3.38
C GLU A 12 1.03 24.76 -2.84
N LEU A 13 1.05 23.43 -2.69
CA LEU A 13 -0.03 22.67 -2.06
C LEU A 13 -0.26 23.12 -0.61
N GLU A 14 0.81 23.26 0.18
CA GLU A 14 0.71 23.73 1.57
C GLU A 14 0.06 25.12 1.67
N LYS A 15 0.50 26.08 0.84
CA LYS A 15 -0.09 27.42 0.77
C LYS A 15 -1.58 27.36 0.40
N THR A 16 -1.94 26.50 -0.55
CA THR A 16 -3.33 26.35 -1.01
C THR A 16 -4.22 25.77 0.08
N ILE A 17 -3.74 24.74 0.80
CA ILE A 17 -4.46 24.15 1.94
C ILE A 17 -4.67 25.18 3.04
N LYS A 18 -3.64 25.99 3.37
CA LYS A 18 -3.76 27.08 4.35
C LYS A 18 -4.82 28.10 3.94
N ARG A 19 -4.88 28.47 2.66
CA ARG A 19 -5.90 29.40 2.12
C ARG A 19 -7.32 28.82 2.19
N LEU A 20 -7.47 27.52 1.93
CA LEU A 20 -8.79 26.85 2.00
C LEU A 20 -9.35 26.72 3.41
N GLY A 21 -8.50 26.74 4.44
CA GLY A 21 -8.89 26.57 5.85
C GLY A 21 -9.37 25.15 6.22
N LYS A 22 -10.03 24.42 5.31
CA LYS A 22 -10.42 23.01 5.45
C LYS A 22 -10.23 22.26 4.13
N LEU A 23 -9.53 21.13 4.19
CA LEU A 23 -9.31 20.27 3.02
C LEU A 23 -10.51 19.32 2.82
N PRO A 24 -11.20 19.34 1.66
CA PRO A 24 -12.37 18.50 1.44
C PRO A 24 -12.02 17.00 1.41
N GLN A 25 -12.87 16.17 2.03
CA GLN A 25 -12.64 14.73 2.16
C GLN A 25 -12.56 14.01 0.81
N LYS A 26 -13.28 14.50 -0.21
CA LYS A 26 -13.27 13.92 -1.56
C LYS A 26 -11.89 14.00 -2.20
N CYS A 27 -11.18 15.13 -2.06
CA CYS A 27 -9.83 15.35 -2.60
C CYS A 27 -8.83 14.34 -2.02
N VAL A 28 -8.75 14.26 -0.69
CA VAL A 28 -7.82 13.33 -0.02
C VAL A 28 -8.15 11.87 -0.27
N THR A 29 -9.43 11.54 -0.41
CA THR A 29 -9.84 10.16 -0.72
C THR A 29 -9.36 9.75 -2.10
N LYS A 30 -9.49 10.63 -3.10
CA LYS A 30 -9.05 10.35 -4.47
C LYS A 30 -7.54 10.32 -4.58
N ALA A 31 -6.85 11.29 -3.98
CA ALA A 31 -5.39 11.37 -3.96
C ALA A 31 -4.76 10.13 -3.30
N ALA A 32 -5.17 9.80 -2.08
CA ALA A 32 -4.63 8.64 -1.36
C ALA A 32 -4.91 7.32 -2.09
N ARG A 33 -6.08 7.18 -2.73
CA ARG A 33 -6.40 5.98 -3.53
C ARG A 33 -5.49 5.86 -4.75
N LYS A 34 -5.21 6.96 -5.44
CA LYS A 34 -4.36 6.95 -6.65
C LYS A 34 -2.92 6.61 -6.31
N GLY A 35 -2.33 7.24 -5.30
CA GLY A 35 -1.00 6.89 -4.81
C GLY A 35 -0.92 5.42 -4.38
N ALA A 36 -1.85 4.95 -3.54
CA ALA A 36 -1.80 3.58 -3.02
C ALA A 36 -2.05 2.50 -4.08
N ASN A 37 -2.74 2.83 -5.19
CA ASN A 37 -2.88 1.92 -6.33
C ASN A 37 -1.55 1.62 -7.05
N ILE A 38 -0.58 2.54 -7.01
CA ILE A 38 0.77 2.28 -7.53
C ILE A 38 1.41 1.15 -6.72
N GLY A 39 1.41 1.29 -5.39
CA GLY A 39 1.91 0.26 -4.49
C GLY A 39 1.18 -1.08 -4.64
N LEU A 40 -0.15 -1.08 -4.81
CA LEU A 40 -0.91 -2.32 -5.02
C LEU A 40 -0.49 -3.03 -6.32
N LYS A 41 -0.31 -2.27 -7.41
CA LYS A 41 0.13 -2.83 -8.69
C LYS A 41 1.53 -3.43 -8.58
N ALA A 42 2.46 -2.69 -7.97
CA ALA A 42 3.82 -3.18 -7.74
C ALA A 42 3.82 -4.43 -6.84
N ALA A 43 3.05 -4.45 -5.76
CA ALA A 43 2.93 -5.62 -4.88
C ALA A 43 2.40 -6.85 -5.62
N ARG A 44 1.43 -6.68 -6.52
CA ARG A 44 0.92 -7.76 -7.38
C ARG A 44 1.93 -8.22 -8.42
N GLN A 45 2.78 -7.32 -8.94
CA GLN A 45 3.84 -7.68 -9.87
C GLN A 45 4.93 -8.51 -9.16
N ASN A 46 5.37 -8.03 -7.99
CA ASN A 46 6.45 -8.61 -7.20
C ASN A 46 6.06 -9.89 -6.46
N ALA A 47 4.76 -10.11 -6.20
CA ALA A 47 4.31 -11.30 -5.50
C ALA A 47 4.68 -12.58 -6.27
N PRO A 48 5.18 -13.63 -5.58
CA PRO A 48 5.50 -14.89 -6.23
C PRO A 48 4.27 -15.52 -6.90
N VAL A 49 4.49 -16.15 -8.05
CA VAL A 49 3.45 -16.84 -8.82
C VAL A 49 3.62 -18.34 -8.61
N ASP A 50 2.68 -18.91 -7.87
CA ASP A 50 2.39 -20.34 -7.89
C ASP A 50 1.07 -20.52 -8.70
N GLU A 51 -0.07 -20.74 -8.04
CA GLU A 51 -1.40 -20.71 -8.65
C GLU A 51 -1.98 -19.28 -8.86
N GLY A 52 -1.23 -18.24 -8.48
CA GLY A 52 -1.65 -16.85 -8.56
C GLY A 52 -2.62 -16.36 -7.46
N ASN A 53 -2.98 -17.22 -6.50
CA ASN A 53 -3.89 -16.88 -5.40
C ASN A 53 -3.41 -15.71 -4.55
N LEU A 54 -2.10 -15.60 -4.32
CA LEU A 54 -1.50 -14.50 -3.57
C LEU A 54 -1.71 -13.15 -4.27
N LYS A 55 -1.50 -13.09 -5.58
CA LYS A 55 -1.73 -11.89 -6.41
C LYS A 55 -3.19 -11.48 -6.38
N LYS A 56 -4.10 -12.44 -6.53
CA LYS A 56 -5.56 -12.23 -6.51
C LYS A 56 -6.03 -11.71 -5.16
N ALA A 57 -5.45 -12.22 -4.06
CA ALA A 57 -5.85 -11.83 -2.72
C ALA A 57 -5.38 -10.44 -2.30
N LEU A 58 -4.37 -9.85 -2.93
CA LEU A 58 -3.93 -8.49 -2.61
C LEU A 58 -5.02 -7.47 -2.96
N VAL A 59 -5.46 -6.73 -1.95
CA VAL A 59 -6.53 -5.72 -2.04
C VAL A 59 -6.14 -4.43 -1.35
N LEU A 60 -6.77 -3.33 -1.79
CA LEU A 60 -6.62 -2.03 -1.16
C LEU A 60 -7.76 -1.78 -0.18
N LYS A 61 -7.45 -1.67 1.12
CA LYS A 61 -8.42 -1.40 2.18
C LYS A 61 -8.27 0.02 2.68
N GLY A 62 -9.30 0.83 2.49
CA GLY A 62 -9.33 2.19 3.03
C GLY A 62 -9.67 2.19 4.52
N GLU A 63 -8.98 3.02 5.31
CA GLU A 63 -9.32 3.20 6.73
C GLU A 63 -10.72 3.83 6.89
N LYS A 64 -11.35 3.57 8.04
CA LYS A 64 -12.52 4.32 8.51
C LYS A 64 -12.06 5.45 9.43
N SER A 65 -11.56 6.54 8.85
CA SER A 65 -11.08 7.70 9.62
C SER A 65 -12.26 8.53 10.16
N LYS A 66 -12.16 8.97 11.42
CA LYS A 66 -13.03 10.01 12.01
C LYS A 66 -12.49 11.43 11.79
N ILE A 67 -11.25 11.55 11.33
CA ILE A 67 -10.55 12.82 11.12
C ILE A 67 -10.86 13.34 9.71
N LYS A 68 -11.45 14.53 9.62
CA LYS A 68 -11.73 15.21 8.34
C LYS A 68 -10.43 15.59 7.64
N GLY A 69 -10.36 15.41 6.33
CA GLY A 69 -9.16 15.72 5.54
C GLY A 69 -8.06 14.66 5.65
N LYS A 70 -8.35 13.49 6.23
CA LYS A 70 -7.43 12.35 6.28
C LYS A 70 -8.00 11.16 5.53
N LYS A 71 -7.16 10.49 4.74
CA LYS A 71 -7.44 9.16 4.22
C LYS A 71 -6.16 8.34 4.08
N VAL A 72 -6.16 7.16 4.69
CA VAL A 72 -5.13 6.14 4.52
C VAL A 72 -5.71 4.92 3.80
N TYR A 73 -4.91 4.32 2.93
CA TYR A 73 -5.17 3.02 2.34
C TYR A 73 -4.06 2.06 2.73
N GLN A 74 -4.45 0.84 3.11
CA GLN A 74 -3.56 -0.26 3.41
C GLN A 74 -3.65 -1.29 2.29
N ILE A 75 -2.51 -1.77 1.83
CA ILE A 75 -2.45 -2.99 1.00
C ILE A 75 -2.51 -4.17 1.96
N THR A 76 -3.52 -5.03 1.79
CA THR A 76 -3.78 -6.18 2.65
C THR A 76 -4.32 -7.34 1.82
N PHE A 77 -4.69 -8.44 2.47
CA PHE A 77 -5.25 -9.62 1.82
C PHE A 77 -6.75 -9.66 2.00
N ASP A 78 -7.47 -10.10 0.97
CA ASP A 78 -8.91 -10.32 1.02
C ASP A 78 -9.22 -11.41 2.06
N PRO A 79 -9.97 -11.11 3.14
CA PRO A 79 -10.35 -12.11 4.13
C PRO A 79 -11.12 -13.29 3.52
N LYS A 80 -11.81 -13.08 2.39
CA LYS A 80 -12.53 -14.13 1.68
C LYS A 80 -11.60 -15.19 1.08
N MET A 81 -10.31 -14.88 0.91
CA MET A 81 -9.29 -15.80 0.41
C MET A 81 -8.59 -16.59 1.53
N ASN A 82 -8.98 -16.40 2.79
CA ASN A 82 -8.33 -17.07 3.92
C ASN A 82 -8.37 -18.60 3.84
N TYR A 83 -9.37 -19.19 3.19
CA TYR A 83 -9.44 -20.64 2.96
C TYR A 83 -8.26 -21.18 2.13
N VAL A 84 -7.61 -20.33 1.33
CA VAL A 84 -6.39 -20.68 0.57
C VAL A 84 -5.13 -20.16 1.26
N LEU A 85 -5.20 -18.97 1.85
CA LEU A 85 -4.02 -18.29 2.40
C LEU A 85 -3.62 -18.76 3.80
N VAL A 86 -4.54 -19.39 4.53
CA VAL A 86 -4.31 -19.91 5.88
C VAL A 86 -4.40 -21.42 5.81
N LYS A 87 -3.33 -22.10 6.23
CA LYS A 87 -3.33 -23.55 6.41
C LYS A 87 -3.36 -23.88 7.89
N GLU A 88 -4.20 -24.82 8.29
CA GLU A 88 -4.23 -25.35 9.65
C GLU A 88 -3.61 -26.75 9.66
N SER A 89 -2.66 -26.96 10.56
CA SER A 89 -2.06 -28.28 10.78
C SER A 89 -3.01 -29.18 11.58
N LYS A 90 -2.74 -30.51 11.57
CA LYS A 90 -3.45 -31.48 12.42
C LYS A 90 -3.42 -31.12 13.92
N ALA A 91 -2.41 -30.37 14.35
CA ALA A 91 -2.27 -29.88 15.73
C ALA A 91 -2.96 -28.53 15.98
N GLY A 92 -3.78 -28.03 15.06
CA GLY A 92 -4.51 -26.75 15.18
C GLY A 92 -3.65 -25.50 14.98
N LYS A 93 -2.36 -25.64 14.64
CA LYS A 93 -1.48 -24.49 14.37
C LYS A 93 -1.79 -23.89 13.01
N ARG A 94 -1.96 -22.56 12.96
CA ARG A 94 -2.24 -21.79 11.74
C ARG A 94 -0.94 -21.28 11.12
N SER A 95 -0.76 -21.54 9.84
CA SER A 95 0.33 -21.00 9.02
C SER A 95 -0.24 -20.03 8.00
N TYR A 96 0.34 -18.83 7.93
CA TYR A 96 -0.12 -17.80 7.02
C TYR A 96 0.81 -17.68 5.81
N TYR A 97 0.30 -18.08 4.66
CA TYR A 97 1.07 -18.15 3.42
C TYR A 97 1.67 -16.79 3.02
N PRO A 98 0.91 -15.67 3.01
CA PRO A 98 1.48 -14.37 2.65
C PRO A 98 2.66 -13.93 3.54
N ALA A 99 2.58 -14.16 4.85
CA ALA A 99 3.69 -13.82 5.75
C ALA A 99 4.94 -14.65 5.46
N SER A 100 4.77 -15.94 5.16
CA SER A 100 5.88 -16.83 4.79
C SER A 100 6.54 -16.38 3.49
N GLN A 101 5.74 -15.93 2.52
CA GLN A 101 6.25 -15.40 1.25
C GLN A 101 6.93 -14.03 1.41
N GLU A 102 6.46 -13.17 2.32
CA GLU A 102 7.09 -11.87 2.57
C GLU A 102 8.41 -12.00 3.35
N TYR A 103 8.40 -12.75 4.45
CA TYR A 103 9.49 -12.76 5.44
C TYR A 103 10.40 -13.99 5.36
N GLY A 104 9.99 -15.06 4.67
CA GLY A 104 10.69 -16.34 4.71
C GLY A 104 10.28 -17.20 5.91
N PHE A 105 10.80 -18.42 5.97
CA PHE A 105 10.47 -19.38 7.02
C PHE A 105 11.57 -20.44 7.20
N GLN A 106 11.59 -21.08 8.36
CA GLN A 106 12.45 -22.23 8.64
C GLN A 106 11.84 -23.51 8.11
N THR A 107 12.66 -24.39 7.52
CA THR A 107 12.25 -25.71 7.04
C THR A 107 12.33 -26.73 8.17
N VAL A 108 11.64 -27.86 8.00
CA VAL A 108 11.62 -28.96 8.98
C VAL A 108 13.02 -29.49 9.27
N ASN A 109 13.92 -29.42 8.28
CA ASN A 109 15.30 -29.90 8.39
C ASN A 109 16.27 -28.83 8.95
N GLY A 110 15.75 -27.73 9.50
CA GLY A 110 16.55 -26.65 10.10
C GLY A 110 17.14 -25.65 9.09
N GLY A 111 16.82 -25.77 7.80
CA GLY A 111 17.19 -24.77 6.79
C GLY A 111 16.34 -23.51 6.88
N TYR A 112 16.74 -22.44 6.19
CA TYR A 112 15.96 -21.21 6.08
C TYR A 112 15.71 -20.86 4.61
N ILE A 113 14.45 -20.60 4.28
CA ILE A 113 14.05 -20.12 2.96
C ILE A 113 13.77 -18.62 3.07
N PRO A 114 14.51 -17.75 2.35
CA PRO A 114 14.29 -16.31 2.40
C PRO A 114 12.96 -15.92 1.75
N GLY A 115 12.34 -14.85 2.27
CA GLY A 115 11.12 -14.29 1.70
C GLY A 115 11.39 -13.42 0.48
N TYR A 116 10.39 -13.29 -0.39
CA TYR A 116 10.40 -12.46 -1.59
C TYR A 116 10.31 -10.96 -1.31
N ARG A 117 9.89 -10.55 -0.10
CA ARG A 117 9.78 -9.14 0.30
C ARG A 117 8.92 -8.28 -0.66
N TYR A 118 7.91 -8.89 -1.27
CA TYR A 118 7.16 -8.30 -2.36
C TYR A 118 6.35 -7.06 -1.94
N LEU A 119 5.85 -7.01 -0.70
CA LEU A 119 5.22 -5.80 -0.15
C LEU A 119 6.25 -4.72 0.18
N ARG A 120 7.37 -5.12 0.78
CA ARG A 120 8.46 -4.19 1.12
C ARG A 120 9.01 -3.50 -0.12
N HIS A 121 9.40 -4.27 -1.14
CA HIS A 121 9.88 -3.74 -2.41
C HIS A 121 8.84 -2.86 -3.10
N ALA A 122 7.56 -3.27 -3.08
CA ALA A 122 6.50 -2.44 -3.63
C ALA A 122 6.38 -1.06 -2.96
N ALA A 123 6.64 -0.97 -1.64
CA ALA A 123 6.61 0.30 -0.92
C ALA A 123 7.90 1.11 -1.08
N GLU A 124 9.07 0.48 -0.92
CA GLU A 124 10.38 1.15 -0.97
C GLU A 124 10.68 1.65 -2.38
N ASP A 125 10.53 0.80 -3.40
CA ASP A 125 10.92 1.10 -4.78
C ASP A 125 10.00 2.13 -5.44
N ASN A 126 8.77 2.28 -4.93
CA ASN A 126 7.75 3.19 -5.48
C ASN A 126 7.48 4.41 -4.60
N LYS A 127 8.23 4.61 -3.50
CA LYS A 127 7.96 5.69 -2.53
C LYS A 127 7.78 7.06 -3.21
N THR A 128 8.74 7.46 -4.03
CA THR A 128 8.70 8.77 -4.72
C THR A 128 7.56 8.86 -5.73
N ALA A 129 7.24 7.76 -6.43
CA ALA A 129 6.14 7.73 -7.39
C ALA A 129 4.77 7.86 -6.69
N ILE A 130 4.59 7.17 -5.55
CA ILE A 130 3.40 7.25 -4.71
C ILE A 130 3.23 8.67 -4.17
N GLU A 131 4.28 9.26 -3.63
CA GLU A 131 4.27 10.63 -3.09
C GLU A 131 3.91 11.66 -4.18
N LYS A 132 4.59 11.60 -5.32
CA LYS A 132 4.37 12.51 -6.46
C LYS A 132 2.94 12.41 -7.00
N GLU A 133 2.43 11.21 -7.22
CA GLU A 133 1.07 11.00 -7.72
C GLU A 133 0.02 11.47 -6.70
N THR A 134 0.26 11.24 -5.40
CA THR A 134 -0.64 11.70 -4.34
C THR A 134 -0.72 13.22 -4.31
N VAL A 135 0.44 13.91 -4.32
CA VAL A 135 0.50 15.38 -4.32
C VAL A 135 -0.15 15.94 -5.59
N LYS A 136 0.19 15.41 -6.76
CA LYS A 136 -0.39 15.83 -8.04
C LYS A 136 -1.92 15.74 -8.03
N VAL A 137 -2.47 14.57 -7.72
CA VAL A 137 -3.93 14.36 -7.71
C VAL A 137 -4.60 15.23 -6.65
N LEU A 138 -3.95 15.45 -5.51
CA LEU A 138 -4.51 16.31 -4.47
C LEU A 138 -4.60 17.77 -4.95
N THR A 139 -3.54 18.30 -5.55
CA THR A 139 -3.51 19.64 -6.14
C THR A 139 -4.59 19.78 -7.23
N ASP A 140 -4.65 18.83 -8.17
CA ASP A 140 -5.64 18.82 -9.26
C ASP A 140 -7.09 18.82 -8.73
N GLU A 141 -7.37 18.10 -7.64
CA GLU A 141 -8.71 18.08 -7.05
C GLU A 141 -9.04 19.32 -6.23
N ILE A 142 -8.02 19.97 -5.67
CA ILE A 142 -8.19 21.24 -4.96
C ILE A 142 -8.47 22.38 -5.95
N ASP A 143 -7.75 22.43 -7.06
CA ASP A 143 -7.91 23.50 -8.05
C ASP A 143 -9.28 23.48 -8.75
N LYS A 144 -9.97 22.33 -8.74
CA LYS A 144 -11.37 22.22 -9.21
C LYS A 144 -12.41 22.82 -8.27
N ILE A 145 -12.02 23.16 -7.04
CA ILE A 145 -12.91 23.68 -5.98
C ILE A 145 -12.74 25.19 -5.82
N LYS A 146 -11.66 25.77 -6.35
CA LYS A 146 -11.53 27.21 -6.52
C LYS A 146 -12.41 27.68 -7.67
#